data_AF-A0A426R0E4-F1
#
_entry.id   AF-A0A426R0E4-F1
#
_cell.length_a   1.000
_cell.length_b   1.000
_cell.length_c   1.000
_cell.angle_alpha   90.00
_cell.angle_beta   90.00
_cell.angle_gamma   90.00
#
_symmetry.space_group_name_H-M   'P 1'
#
loop_
_entity.id
_entity.type
_entity.pdbx_description
1 polymer ?
#
loop_
_entity_poly.entity_id
_entity_poly.type
_entity_poly.pdbx_seq_one_letter_code
_entity_poly.pdbx_strand_id
1 'polypeptide(L)'
;MTQPAPRLMLGRRRFLSLAGAGVGLAGIGALGVTGCSSSSGAASGTTEKLDYIKSTDPEIAAAEALRSSTGRTAAYALTAGLATVDLGGRFVNTWSYGGAAVAPELRMSVGDTMKASVTNSVPADTSIHWHGIRIRNDMDGVPPVTQDPIVQGSTFEYSFIAPDPGTYWYHSHSGLQADRGLFGALIVEDPQDTSGADADAVLVLDDWVDGLGTTPDAVMSALNPDLHGGGHAGHGGASTPVPVGADEATVATSLTSSGHGESAVLGGMTQHIAYPLHLINGRPPNDPAVVEAAAGSRLRLRIINAGAETPYRFAIAGHRMTIVAVDGFDVKPTEADAILVGMAQRYDVLITVASGTWPMVAAVEGRPGYASTVLRSLDAAPLSNPDVGGSIPELGRELVLESDLRPAAKVMLDSKSPDRDYQVELLQAGDRYVWAMAGADAGKLVMKHGERIRITMTNNSTMWHPMHTHGHTFAVPDYGGLRRDTVNVLPGTSLAIEFDADNPGEWMFHCHNAYHFEAGMTANLMYVR
;
A
#
# COMPACT_ATOMS: atom_id res chain seq x y z
N MET A 1 -30.87 -26.38 -41.07
CA MET A 1 -30.35 -27.75 -41.20
C MET A 1 -28.84 -27.67 -41.36
N THR A 2 -28.12 -27.82 -40.26
CA THR A 2 -26.65 -28.03 -40.23
C THR A 2 -26.39 -28.64 -38.85
N GLN A 3 -25.82 -29.85 -38.85
CA GLN A 3 -25.62 -30.68 -37.66
C GLN A 3 -24.48 -30.16 -36.77
N PRO A 4 -24.56 -30.35 -35.43
CA PRO A 4 -23.41 -30.32 -34.55
C PRO A 4 -22.89 -31.73 -34.27
N ALA A 5 -21.57 -31.90 -34.25
CA ALA A 5 -20.87 -33.06 -33.69
C ALA A 5 -19.57 -32.58 -33.02
N PRO A 6 -18.97 -33.35 -32.09
CA PRO A 6 -19.56 -33.88 -30.88
C PRO A 6 -18.74 -33.51 -29.62
N ARG A 7 -19.41 -33.55 -28.46
CA ARG A 7 -18.78 -33.49 -27.13
C ARG A 7 -17.87 -34.71 -26.92
N LEU A 8 -16.61 -34.47 -26.56
CA LEU A 8 -15.70 -35.49 -26.02
C LEU A 8 -15.61 -35.33 -24.50
N MET A 9 -16.19 -36.29 -23.78
CA MET A 9 -15.91 -36.55 -22.37
C MET A 9 -14.48 -37.09 -22.23
N LEU A 10 -13.66 -36.50 -21.36
CA LEU A 10 -12.46 -37.17 -20.85
C LEU A 10 -12.65 -37.53 -19.38
N GLY A 11 -12.45 -38.82 -19.10
CA GLY A 11 -12.72 -39.46 -17.83
C GLY A 11 -11.65 -39.21 -16.76
N ARG A 12 -12.12 -39.37 -15.52
CA ARG A 12 -11.34 -39.51 -14.27
C ARG A 12 -10.25 -40.58 -14.44
N ARG A 13 -8.98 -40.15 -14.42
CA ARG A 13 -7.78 -40.82 -13.85
C ARG A 13 -6.51 -40.24 -14.47
N ARG A 14 -5.96 -39.18 -13.86
CA ARG A 14 -4.51 -38.98 -13.70
C ARG A 14 -4.29 -38.25 -12.37
N PHE A 15 -4.11 -39.08 -11.35
CA PHE A 15 -3.78 -38.73 -9.98
C PHE A 15 -2.28 -39.04 -9.83
N LEU A 16 -1.55 -38.17 -9.12
CA LEU A 16 -0.17 -38.31 -8.60
C LEU A 16 1.00 -38.16 -9.58
N SER A 17 1.57 -36.96 -9.61
CA SER A 17 3.03 -36.78 -9.51
C SER A 17 3.36 -35.30 -9.23
N LEU A 18 4.25 -35.06 -8.26
CA LEU A 18 4.86 -33.78 -7.84
C LEU A 18 4.14 -33.03 -6.71
N ALA A 19 3.97 -33.73 -5.59
CA ALA A 19 4.20 -33.15 -4.28
C ALA A 19 5.55 -33.69 -3.78
N GLY A 20 6.49 -32.81 -3.43
CA GLY A 20 7.74 -33.22 -2.77
C GLY A 20 8.93 -32.34 -3.10
N ALA A 21 9.08 -31.23 -2.39
CA ALA A 21 10.37 -30.73 -1.90
C ALA A 21 10.14 -29.53 -0.97
N GLY A 22 9.84 -29.83 0.29
CA GLY A 22 9.83 -28.89 1.39
C GLY A 22 9.74 -29.67 2.69
N VAL A 23 10.85 -29.72 3.45
CA VAL A 23 10.99 -29.76 4.91
C VAL A 23 12.46 -30.09 5.22
N GLY A 24 13.12 -29.18 5.92
CA GLY A 24 14.48 -29.37 6.43
C GLY A 24 14.53 -30.24 7.68
N LEU A 25 15.72 -30.78 7.97
CA LEU A 25 16.12 -31.27 9.30
C LEU A 25 17.65 -31.16 9.40
N ALA A 26 18.12 -30.22 10.21
CA ALA A 26 19.46 -30.22 10.76
C ALA A 26 19.45 -31.09 12.03
N GLY A 27 20.27 -32.15 12.03
CA GLY A 27 20.43 -33.07 13.16
C GLY A 27 21.61 -34.01 12.91
N ILE A 28 22.57 -33.98 13.83
CA ILE A 28 23.92 -34.58 13.77
C ILE A 28 23.88 -36.11 13.76
N GLY A 29 24.73 -36.75 12.95
CA GLY A 29 25.04 -38.19 13.09
C GLY A 29 25.83 -38.77 11.91
N ALA A 30 27.15 -38.85 12.06
CA ALA A 30 28.05 -39.51 11.12
C ALA A 30 27.74 -41.01 10.95
N LEU A 31 27.88 -41.53 9.71
CA LEU A 31 28.53 -42.81 9.37
C LEU A 31 28.31 -43.18 7.89
N GLY A 32 29.40 -43.51 7.19
CA GLY A 32 29.38 -44.61 6.21
C GLY A 32 29.17 -44.27 4.74
N VAL A 33 30.25 -43.86 4.07
CA VAL A 33 30.40 -43.87 2.61
C VAL A 33 30.42 -45.32 2.09
N THR A 34 29.66 -45.63 1.03
CA THR A 34 30.13 -46.42 -0.13
C THR A 34 29.09 -46.39 -1.25
N GLY A 35 29.40 -45.62 -2.30
CA GLY A 35 28.59 -45.49 -3.51
C GLY A 35 28.82 -46.64 -4.49
N CYS A 36 27.77 -46.96 -5.25
CA CYS A 36 27.87 -47.68 -6.51
C CYS A 36 27.48 -46.73 -7.64
N SER A 37 28.39 -46.61 -8.59
CA SER A 37 28.37 -45.69 -9.73
C SER A 37 27.33 -46.09 -10.77
N SER A 38 26.52 -45.13 -11.23
CA SER A 38 25.96 -45.18 -12.58
C SER A 38 25.79 -43.76 -13.11
N SER A 39 26.69 -43.40 -14.01
CA SER A 39 26.72 -42.15 -14.77
C SER A 39 25.56 -42.12 -15.76
N SER A 40 24.59 -41.24 -15.52
CA SER A 40 23.69 -40.73 -16.57
C SER A 40 23.86 -39.22 -16.60
N GLY A 41 24.26 -38.71 -17.76
CA GLY A 41 24.59 -37.31 -17.95
C GLY A 41 23.37 -36.42 -17.72
N ALA A 42 23.37 -35.72 -16.60
CA ALA A 42 22.54 -34.55 -16.41
C ALA A 42 23.26 -33.38 -17.08
N ALA A 43 22.61 -32.76 -18.07
CA ALA A 43 23.03 -31.46 -18.57
C ALA A 43 23.03 -30.49 -17.38
N SER A 44 24.24 -30.09 -16.96
CA SER A 44 24.44 -28.99 -16.02
C SER A 44 23.97 -27.71 -16.72
N GLY A 45 22.69 -27.37 -16.56
CA GLY A 45 22.25 -25.99 -16.72
C GLY A 45 23.00 -25.17 -15.67
N THR A 46 24.03 -24.45 -16.08
CA THR A 46 24.64 -23.42 -15.25
C THR A 46 23.57 -22.36 -15.04
N THR A 47 22.97 -22.31 -13.86
CA THR A 47 22.29 -21.10 -13.40
C THR A 47 23.37 -20.02 -13.34
N GLU A 48 23.37 -19.09 -14.31
CA GLU A 48 24.21 -17.91 -14.22
C GLU A 48 23.91 -17.23 -12.88
N LYS A 49 24.92 -17.17 -12.02
CA LYS A 49 24.82 -16.49 -10.75
C LYS A 49 24.88 -15.00 -11.03
N LEU A 50 23.72 -14.34 -11.03
CA LEU A 50 23.63 -12.89 -11.19
C LEU A 50 24.35 -12.18 -10.04
N ASP A 51 25.08 -11.10 -10.38
CA ASP A 51 25.76 -10.25 -9.43
C ASP A 51 24.83 -9.11 -9.01
N TYR A 52 24.08 -9.34 -7.94
CA TYR A 52 23.08 -8.41 -7.41
C TYR A 52 23.73 -7.25 -6.63
N ILE A 53 23.15 -6.06 -6.78
CA ILE A 53 23.48 -4.89 -5.96
C ILE A 53 22.69 -4.98 -4.66
N LYS A 54 23.40 -5.01 -3.53
CA LYS A 54 22.82 -5.07 -2.18
C LYS A 54 22.69 -3.69 -1.55
N SER A 55 21.89 -3.59 -0.49
CA SER A 55 21.68 -2.35 0.27
C SER A 55 22.97 -1.75 0.88
N THR A 56 24.03 -2.55 1.04
CA THR A 56 25.33 -2.12 1.58
C THR A 56 26.41 -1.87 0.51
N ASP A 57 26.07 -2.03 -0.77
CA ASP A 57 27.02 -1.88 -1.87
C ASP A 57 27.28 -0.40 -2.22
N PRO A 58 28.47 -0.07 -2.79
CA PRO A 58 28.86 1.32 -3.05
C PRO A 58 27.98 2.06 -4.06
N GLU A 59 27.25 1.34 -4.92
CA GLU A 59 26.30 1.92 -5.87
C GLU A 59 25.17 2.69 -5.18
N ILE A 60 24.74 2.26 -3.99
CA ILE A 60 23.75 2.98 -3.17
C ILE A 60 24.31 4.36 -2.79
N ALA A 61 25.52 4.39 -2.22
CA ALA A 61 26.17 5.64 -1.81
C ALA A 61 26.46 6.57 -3.01
N ALA A 62 26.77 6.01 -4.17
CA ALA A 62 26.98 6.77 -5.40
C ALA A 62 25.69 7.44 -5.89
N ALA A 63 24.55 6.73 -5.86
CA ALA A 63 23.25 7.29 -6.20
C ALA A 63 22.84 8.40 -5.22
N GLU A 64 23.06 8.19 -3.91
CA GLU A 64 22.75 9.20 -2.90
C GLU A 64 23.60 10.47 -3.02
N ALA A 65 24.86 10.35 -3.41
CA ALA A 65 25.73 11.51 -3.61
C ALA A 65 25.26 12.45 -4.73
N LEU A 66 24.38 11.98 -5.63
CA LEU A 66 23.79 12.77 -6.70
C LEU A 66 22.49 13.48 -6.28
N ARG A 67 21.93 13.17 -5.11
CA ARG A 67 20.69 13.80 -4.65
C ARG A 67 20.92 15.24 -4.25
N SER A 68 20.03 16.12 -4.70
CA SER A 68 20.03 17.53 -4.32
C SER A 68 19.67 17.65 -2.83
N SER A 69 20.49 18.37 -2.08
CA SER A 69 20.27 18.62 -0.65
C SER A 69 20.21 20.12 -0.35
N THR A 70 19.33 20.50 0.57
CA THR A 70 19.30 21.85 1.15
C THR A 70 20.33 22.05 2.25
N GLY A 71 20.92 20.95 2.76
CA GLY A 71 21.77 20.92 3.96
C GLY A 71 21.00 21.06 5.28
N ARG A 72 19.67 21.22 5.25
CA ARG A 72 18.83 21.25 6.46
C ARG A 72 18.44 19.84 6.88
N THR A 73 18.03 19.70 8.13
CA THR A 73 17.59 18.42 8.71
C THR A 73 16.21 18.58 9.33
N ALA A 74 15.31 17.66 9.00
CA ALA A 74 14.06 17.44 9.71
C ALA A 74 14.23 16.22 10.62
N ALA A 75 14.14 16.40 11.94
CA ALA A 75 14.42 15.37 12.92
C ALA A 75 13.18 14.98 13.71
N TYR A 76 12.90 13.69 13.81
CA TYR A 76 11.75 13.12 14.50
C TYR A 76 12.14 11.91 15.35
N ALA A 77 11.35 11.67 16.39
CA ALA A 77 11.44 10.45 17.18
C ALA A 77 10.05 9.80 17.21
N LEU A 78 9.99 8.53 16.81
CA LEU A 78 8.77 7.74 16.80
C LEU A 78 8.98 6.52 17.70
N THR A 79 7.99 6.20 18.51
CA THR A 79 8.00 4.98 19.34
C THR A 79 6.80 4.14 18.97
N ALA A 80 7.03 2.97 18.35
CA ALA A 80 5.99 1.97 18.20
C ALA A 80 5.67 1.43 19.59
N GLY A 81 4.46 1.65 20.10
CA GLY A 81 4.09 1.20 21.44
C GLY A 81 2.63 0.78 21.53
N LEU A 82 2.32 0.08 22.62
CA LEU A 82 0.93 -0.18 23.01
C LEU A 82 0.27 1.15 23.43
N ALA A 83 -0.95 1.38 22.97
CA ALA A 83 -1.73 2.56 23.29
C ALA A 83 -3.20 2.22 23.55
N THR A 84 -3.85 3.00 24.40
CA THR A 84 -5.31 3.06 24.46
C THR A 84 -5.75 4.29 23.68
N VAL A 85 -6.39 4.09 22.54
CA VAL A 85 -6.84 5.17 21.65
C VAL A 85 -8.34 5.39 21.80
N ASP A 86 -8.76 6.65 21.70
CA ASP A 86 -10.16 7.07 21.75
C ASP A 86 -10.72 7.19 20.32
N LEU A 87 -11.62 6.28 19.96
CA LEU A 87 -12.32 6.26 18.69
C LEU A 87 -13.75 6.81 18.86
N GLY A 88 -13.86 8.04 19.32
CA GLY A 88 -15.15 8.74 19.53
C GLY A 88 -15.96 8.20 20.70
N GLY A 89 -15.31 8.09 21.87
CA GLY A 89 -15.87 7.54 23.11
C GLY A 89 -15.70 6.02 23.25
N ARG A 90 -15.26 5.34 22.18
CA ARG A 90 -14.89 3.92 22.22
C ARG A 90 -13.37 3.81 22.39
N PHE A 91 -12.95 3.52 23.62
CA PHE A 91 -11.54 3.29 23.92
C PHE A 91 -11.14 1.87 23.51
N VAL A 92 -10.07 1.75 22.72
CA VAL A 92 -9.51 0.45 22.30
C VAL A 92 -8.02 0.37 22.60
N ASN A 93 -7.55 -0.83 22.92
CA ASN A 93 -6.13 -1.11 23.07
C ASN A 93 -5.58 -1.58 21.72
N THR A 94 -4.52 -0.92 21.26
CA THR A 94 -3.95 -1.12 19.93
C THR A 94 -2.49 -0.67 19.90
N TRP A 95 -1.87 -0.58 18.73
CA TRP A 95 -0.50 -0.10 18.56
C TRP A 95 -0.52 1.32 17.97
N SER A 96 0.48 2.14 18.29
CA SER A 96 0.54 3.51 17.80
C SER A 96 1.97 4.05 17.83
N TYR A 97 2.27 4.99 16.93
CA TYR A 97 3.35 5.94 17.12
C TYR A 97 2.80 7.20 17.80
N GLY A 98 2.94 7.30 19.12
CA GLY A 98 2.58 8.53 19.86
C GLY A 98 1.20 8.54 20.54
N GLY A 99 0.50 7.40 20.61
CA GLY A 99 -0.67 7.22 21.47
C GLY A 99 -2.02 7.64 20.89
N ALA A 100 -2.06 7.99 19.61
CA ALA A 100 -3.28 8.30 18.85
C ALA A 100 -3.51 7.28 17.72
N ALA A 101 -4.74 7.19 17.21
CA ALA A 101 -5.11 6.26 16.13
C ALA A 101 -4.38 6.57 14.81
N VAL A 102 -4.01 7.83 14.57
CA VAL A 102 -3.11 8.24 13.48
C VAL A 102 -1.88 8.85 14.13
N ALA A 103 -0.69 8.43 13.70
CA ALA A 103 0.56 8.95 14.19
C ALA A 103 0.76 10.44 13.83
N PRO A 104 1.71 11.16 14.48
CA PRO A 104 2.03 12.53 14.14
C PRO A 104 2.30 12.72 12.65
N GLU A 105 1.68 13.75 12.08
CA GLU A 105 2.00 14.22 10.75
C GLU A 105 3.44 14.77 10.73
N LEU A 106 4.26 14.25 9.82
CA LEU A 106 5.63 14.69 9.61
C LEU A 106 5.67 15.65 8.43
N ARG A 107 6.44 16.74 8.54
CA ARG A 107 6.59 17.73 7.47
C ARG A 107 8.05 18.15 7.27
N MET A 108 8.55 17.96 6.06
CA MET A 108 9.89 18.42 5.66
C MET A 108 9.80 19.15 4.32
N SER A 109 10.83 19.92 3.91
CA SER A 109 10.88 20.39 2.52
C SER A 109 11.62 19.41 1.63
N VAL A 110 11.33 19.44 0.32
CA VAL A 110 12.14 18.73 -0.69
C VAL A 110 13.63 19.06 -0.53
N GLY A 111 14.48 18.03 -0.62
CA GLY A 111 15.92 18.14 -0.45
C GLY A 111 16.42 18.26 1.00
N ASP A 112 15.55 18.38 2.00
CA ASP A 112 15.97 18.25 3.41
C ASP A 112 16.40 16.81 3.70
N THR A 113 17.30 16.64 4.68
CA THR A 113 17.63 15.31 5.22
C THR A 113 16.64 14.95 6.34
N MET A 114 15.88 13.87 6.14
CA MET A 114 15.13 13.21 7.21
C MET A 114 16.10 12.55 8.20
N LYS A 115 15.84 12.70 9.49
CA LYS A 115 16.44 11.90 10.57
C LYS A 115 15.34 11.43 11.50
N ALA A 116 14.95 10.17 11.39
CA ALA A 116 13.89 9.59 12.23
C ALA A 116 14.45 8.47 13.10
N SER A 117 14.44 8.68 14.41
CA SER A 117 14.77 7.66 15.41
C SER A 117 13.52 6.86 15.73
N VAL A 118 13.49 5.57 15.37
CA VAL A 118 12.33 4.71 15.55
C VAL A 118 12.62 3.67 16.61
N THR A 119 11.96 3.78 17.76
CA THR A 119 12.12 2.86 18.89
C THR A 119 10.98 1.86 18.91
N ASN A 120 11.30 0.56 19.00
CA ASN A 120 10.31 -0.49 19.10
C ASN A 120 10.00 -0.82 20.57
N SER A 121 8.76 -0.59 21.00
CA SER A 121 8.21 -1.02 22.30
C SER A 121 7.01 -1.97 22.17
N VAL A 122 6.64 -2.40 20.97
CA VAL A 122 5.59 -3.42 20.76
C VAL A 122 6.16 -4.84 20.95
N PRO A 123 5.33 -5.85 21.28
CA PRO A 123 5.79 -7.21 21.53
C PRO A 123 6.01 -8.01 20.22
N ALA A 124 6.58 -7.38 19.20
CA ALA A 124 6.92 -7.98 17.91
C ALA A 124 8.04 -7.18 17.24
N ASP A 125 8.75 -7.79 16.30
CA ASP A 125 9.68 -7.08 15.41
C ASP A 125 8.91 -6.06 14.56
N THR A 126 9.52 -4.91 14.27
CA THR A 126 8.88 -3.84 13.49
C THR A 126 9.86 -3.18 12.52
N SER A 127 9.32 -2.31 11.66
CA SER A 127 10.05 -1.46 10.72
C SER A 127 9.19 -0.24 10.39
N ILE A 128 9.72 0.72 9.63
CA ILE A 128 8.93 1.79 9.03
C ILE A 128 9.32 1.91 7.57
N HIS A 129 8.35 1.73 6.68
CA HIS A 129 8.46 2.08 5.28
C HIS A 129 7.96 3.51 5.03
N TRP A 130 8.62 4.20 4.11
CA TRP A 130 8.36 5.59 3.73
C TRP A 130 7.69 5.63 2.36
N HIS A 131 6.39 5.36 2.37
CA HIS A 131 5.59 5.06 1.18
C HIS A 131 5.70 6.12 0.09
N GLY A 132 6.12 5.69 -1.10
CA GLY A 132 6.18 6.51 -2.31
C GLY A 132 7.42 7.39 -2.45
N ILE A 133 8.29 7.46 -1.44
CA ILE A 133 9.50 8.29 -1.52
C ILE A 133 10.63 7.48 -2.14
N ARG A 134 11.27 8.03 -3.18
CA ARG A 134 12.47 7.45 -3.80
C ARG A 134 13.69 7.69 -2.91
N ILE A 135 13.81 6.91 -1.85
CA ILE A 135 14.87 7.02 -0.85
C ILE A 135 16.04 6.07 -1.14
N ARG A 136 17.07 6.08 -0.30
CA ARG A 136 18.17 5.10 -0.37
C ARG A 136 17.68 3.73 0.06
N ASN A 137 18.17 2.68 -0.58
CA ASN A 137 17.67 1.34 -0.37
C ASN A 137 17.78 0.87 1.08
N ASP A 138 18.91 1.08 1.75
CA ASP A 138 19.14 0.73 3.16
C ASP A 138 18.33 1.54 4.20
N MET A 139 17.45 2.44 3.76
CA MET A 139 16.50 3.17 4.62
C MET A 139 15.04 2.93 4.22
N ASP A 140 14.79 1.98 3.33
CA ASP A 140 13.46 1.69 2.79
C ASP A 140 12.50 1.06 3.79
N GLY A 141 13.01 0.39 4.83
CA GLY A 141 12.15 -0.12 5.90
C GLY A 141 11.57 -1.50 5.68
N VAL A 142 12.23 -2.38 4.93
CA VAL A 142 11.71 -3.71 4.57
C VAL A 142 12.64 -4.81 5.08
N PRO A 143 12.35 -5.45 6.22
CA PRO A 143 13.14 -6.57 6.69
C PRO A 143 12.79 -7.90 6.00
N PRO A 144 13.76 -8.81 5.75
CA PRO A 144 15.21 -8.63 5.88
C PRO A 144 15.87 -8.07 4.60
N VAL A 145 15.08 -7.50 3.68
CA VAL A 145 15.51 -7.12 2.33
C VAL A 145 16.46 -5.92 2.39
N THR A 146 16.01 -4.83 2.98
CA THR A 146 16.72 -3.56 2.98
C THR A 146 17.38 -3.24 4.32
N GLN A 147 16.92 -3.87 5.40
CA GLN A 147 17.48 -3.75 6.74
C GLN A 147 17.19 -4.98 7.60
N ASP A 148 17.85 -5.07 8.75
CA ASP A 148 17.42 -5.97 9.83
C ASP A 148 16.15 -5.44 10.51
N PRO A 149 15.29 -6.32 11.06
CA PRO A 149 14.11 -5.91 11.81
C PRO A 149 14.50 -5.11 13.06
N ILE A 150 13.69 -4.10 13.40
CA ILE A 150 13.82 -3.38 14.67
C ILE A 150 13.24 -4.27 15.75
N VAL A 151 14.07 -5.02 16.47
CA VAL A 151 13.63 -5.92 17.54
C VAL A 151 13.10 -5.14 18.74
N GLN A 152 12.24 -5.75 19.56
CA GLN A 152 11.68 -5.11 20.75
C GLN A 152 12.78 -4.54 21.68
N GLY A 153 12.60 -3.29 22.11
CA GLY A 153 13.53 -2.55 22.96
C GLY A 153 14.71 -1.89 22.23
N SER A 154 14.80 -2.05 20.91
CA SER A 154 15.84 -1.43 20.09
C SER A 154 15.35 -0.19 19.33
N THR A 155 16.29 0.59 18.80
CA THR A 155 16.05 1.79 18.00
C THR A 155 16.80 1.67 16.68
N PHE A 156 16.15 2.04 15.58
CA PHE A 156 16.78 2.21 14.27
C PHE A 156 16.76 3.70 13.88
N GLU A 157 17.83 4.14 13.26
CA GLU A 157 18.01 5.53 12.83
C GLU A 157 17.86 5.62 11.31
N TYR A 158 16.70 6.08 10.85
CA TYR A 158 16.48 6.34 9.42
C TYR A 158 17.10 7.68 9.05
N SER A 159 17.87 7.71 7.95
CA SER A 159 18.36 8.97 7.40
C SER A 159 18.45 8.97 5.88
N PHE A 160 17.62 9.80 5.24
CA PHE A 160 17.54 9.90 3.78
C PHE A 160 17.19 11.33 3.34
N ILE A 161 17.39 11.63 2.08
CA ILE A 161 16.92 12.86 1.43
C ILE A 161 15.64 12.52 0.66
N ALA A 162 14.58 13.31 0.86
CA ALA A 162 13.36 13.22 0.05
C ALA A 162 13.56 14.04 -1.25
N PRO A 163 13.61 13.39 -2.43
CA PRO A 163 13.97 14.08 -3.67
C PRO A 163 12.80 14.79 -4.34
N ASP A 164 11.56 14.38 -4.05
CA ASP A 164 10.36 14.87 -4.70
C ASP A 164 9.40 15.46 -3.65
N PRO A 165 8.83 16.67 -3.87
CA PRO A 165 7.75 17.16 -3.03
C PRO A 165 6.48 16.34 -3.24
N GLY A 166 5.52 16.45 -2.32
CA GLY A 166 4.24 15.76 -2.46
C GLY A 166 3.63 15.29 -1.15
N THR A 167 2.54 14.53 -1.30
CA THR A 167 1.82 13.87 -0.22
C THR A 167 2.24 12.41 -0.14
N TYR A 168 2.90 12.06 0.95
CA TYR A 168 3.38 10.73 1.27
C TYR A 168 2.85 10.31 2.64
N TRP A 169 3.20 9.10 3.06
CA TRP A 169 2.87 8.58 4.36
C TRP A 169 3.91 7.54 4.77
N TYR A 170 3.86 7.12 6.02
CA TYR A 170 4.76 6.11 6.56
C TYR A 170 3.95 5.10 7.34
N HIS A 171 4.35 3.84 7.30
CA HIS A 171 3.67 2.77 8.00
C HIS A 171 4.63 1.64 8.35
N SER A 172 4.26 0.81 9.33
CA SER A 172 4.99 -0.42 9.57
C SER A 172 4.91 -1.33 8.35
N HIS A 173 6.05 -1.90 7.96
CA HIS A 173 6.17 -2.88 6.87
C HIS A 173 6.51 -4.26 7.44
N SER A 174 5.84 -4.62 8.54
CA SER A 174 6.04 -5.88 9.25
C SER A 174 4.70 -6.48 9.63
N GLY A 175 4.30 -7.56 8.95
CA GLY A 175 3.00 -8.19 9.14
C GLY A 175 1.83 -7.22 8.96
N LEU A 176 0.76 -7.42 9.73
CA LEU A 176 -0.44 -6.57 9.71
C LEU A 176 -0.38 -5.39 10.69
N GLN A 177 0.82 -4.91 11.01
CA GLN A 177 1.01 -3.87 12.02
C GLN A 177 0.45 -2.50 11.63
N ALA A 178 0.41 -2.18 10.33
CA ALA A 178 -0.27 -0.98 9.86
C ALA A 178 -1.77 -1.01 10.22
N ASP A 179 -2.45 -2.15 10.03
CA ASP A 179 -3.85 -2.39 10.41
C ASP A 179 -4.07 -2.45 11.95
N ARG A 180 -2.98 -2.40 12.73
CA ARG A 180 -2.98 -2.18 14.19
C ARG A 180 -2.75 -0.72 14.58
N GLY A 181 -2.69 0.23 13.64
CA GLY A 181 -2.48 1.66 13.93
C GLY A 181 -1.04 2.17 13.83
N LEU A 182 -0.10 1.38 13.30
CA LEU A 182 1.28 1.85 13.05
C LEU A 182 1.42 2.53 11.67
N PHE A 183 0.82 3.71 11.52
CA PHE A 183 0.97 4.56 10.33
C PHE A 183 0.76 6.06 10.62
N GLY A 184 1.24 6.93 9.74
CA GLY A 184 1.03 8.38 9.79
C GLY A 184 1.33 9.08 8.47
N ALA A 185 0.96 10.36 8.37
CA ALA A 185 1.17 11.16 7.16
C ALA A 185 2.58 11.78 7.11
N LEU A 186 3.14 11.91 5.91
CA LEU A 186 4.41 12.60 5.65
C LEU A 186 4.25 13.56 4.46
N ILE A 187 4.37 14.86 4.71
CA ILE A 187 4.30 15.87 3.67
C ILE A 187 5.72 16.36 3.35
N VAL A 188 6.08 16.31 2.07
CA VAL A 188 7.30 16.92 1.56
C VAL A 188 6.91 18.20 0.83
N GLU A 189 7.17 19.34 1.45
CA GLU A 189 6.78 20.65 0.95
C GLU A 189 7.58 21.04 -0.29
N ASP A 190 6.88 21.65 -1.25
CA ASP A 190 7.48 22.34 -2.38
C ASP A 190 7.56 23.85 -2.08
N PRO A 191 8.74 24.42 -1.82
CA PRO A 191 8.91 25.86 -1.68
C PRO A 191 8.52 26.66 -2.93
N GLN A 192 8.34 25.98 -4.06
CA GLN A 192 7.91 26.53 -5.35
C GLN A 192 6.47 26.10 -5.70
N ASP A 193 5.65 25.69 -4.73
CA ASP A 193 4.26 25.31 -4.99
C ASP A 193 3.50 26.43 -5.73
N THR A 194 3.04 26.13 -6.94
CA THR A 194 2.24 27.05 -7.78
C THR A 194 0.76 26.67 -7.82
N SER A 195 0.29 25.78 -6.95
CA SER A 195 -1.11 25.34 -6.87
C SER A 195 -2.09 26.49 -6.61
N GLY A 196 -1.60 27.54 -5.95
CA GLY A 196 -2.40 28.70 -5.52
C GLY A 196 -3.30 28.39 -4.32
N ALA A 197 -2.96 27.38 -3.53
CA ALA A 197 -3.60 27.12 -2.25
C ALA A 197 -3.20 28.16 -1.20
N ASP A 198 -4.16 28.63 -0.41
CA ASP A 198 -3.91 29.53 0.73
C ASP A 198 -3.55 28.75 2.00
N ALA A 199 -4.00 27.50 2.08
CA ALA A 199 -3.75 26.55 3.17
C ALA A 199 -3.90 25.11 2.67
N ASP A 200 -3.43 24.15 3.46
CA ASP A 200 -3.66 22.73 3.23
C ASP A 200 -4.18 22.01 4.49
N ALA A 201 -4.84 20.88 4.29
CA ALA A 201 -5.23 19.97 5.36
C ALA A 201 -5.06 18.51 4.89
N VAL A 202 -4.59 17.65 5.80
CA VAL A 202 -4.37 16.23 5.54
C VAL A 202 -5.57 15.42 6.05
N LEU A 203 -6.05 14.51 5.22
CA LEU A 203 -7.12 13.56 5.52
C LEU A 203 -6.58 12.14 5.34
N VAL A 204 -6.36 11.44 6.45
CA VAL A 204 -5.98 10.03 6.47
C VAL A 204 -7.23 9.18 6.64
N LEU A 205 -7.61 8.48 5.58
CA LEU A 205 -8.72 7.52 5.56
C LEU A 205 -8.22 6.17 6.05
N ASP A 206 -9.03 5.50 6.85
CA ASP A 206 -8.65 4.24 7.47
C ASP A 206 -9.86 3.34 7.75
N ASP A 207 -9.66 2.03 7.65
CA ASP A 207 -10.61 0.99 8.06
C ASP A 207 -10.08 0.29 9.32
N TRP A 208 -10.88 0.27 10.39
CA TRP A 208 -10.36 -0.08 11.72
C TRP A 208 -11.00 -1.36 12.27
N VAL A 209 -10.18 -2.33 12.67
CA VAL A 209 -10.63 -3.58 13.30
C VAL A 209 -9.99 -3.86 14.67
N ASP A 210 -8.74 -3.43 14.89
CA ASP A 210 -7.97 -3.82 16.08
C ASP A 210 -8.60 -3.30 17.38
N GLY A 211 -8.70 -4.18 18.38
CA GLY A 211 -9.31 -3.85 19.67
C GLY A 211 -10.84 -3.66 19.63
N LEU A 212 -11.50 -3.94 18.50
CA LEU A 212 -12.97 -3.91 18.36
C LEU A 212 -13.61 -5.29 18.57
N GLY A 213 -12.97 -6.14 19.38
CA GLY A 213 -13.39 -7.53 19.63
C GLY A 213 -12.62 -8.56 18.82
N THR A 214 -11.73 -8.12 17.94
CA THR A 214 -10.76 -8.98 17.24
C THR A 214 -9.47 -8.23 16.92
N THR A 215 -8.53 -8.90 16.25
CA THR A 215 -7.26 -8.32 15.77
C THR A 215 -7.03 -8.65 14.30
N PRO A 216 -6.18 -7.89 13.58
CA PRO A 216 -5.81 -8.20 12.20
C PRO A 216 -5.28 -9.63 12.01
N ASP A 217 -4.46 -10.13 12.94
CA ASP A 217 -3.93 -11.50 12.89
C ASP A 217 -5.03 -12.58 13.00
N ALA A 218 -6.06 -12.33 13.82
CA ALA A 218 -7.22 -13.21 13.92
C ALA A 218 -8.07 -13.18 12.64
N VAL A 219 -8.21 -12.00 12.03
CA VAL A 219 -8.88 -11.85 10.72
C VAL A 219 -8.11 -12.61 9.64
N MET A 220 -6.77 -12.50 9.59
CA MET A 220 -5.95 -13.28 8.68
C MET A 220 -6.12 -14.79 8.90
N SER A 221 -6.12 -15.22 10.16
CA SER A 221 -6.36 -16.63 10.50
C SER A 221 -7.75 -17.11 10.07
N ALA A 222 -8.77 -16.25 10.08
CA ALA A 222 -10.11 -16.57 9.60
C ALA A 222 -10.20 -16.60 8.06
N LEU A 223 -9.45 -15.75 7.37
CA LEU A 223 -9.34 -15.75 5.90
C LEU A 223 -8.57 -16.97 5.41
N ASN A 224 -7.52 -17.38 6.12
CA ASN A 224 -6.70 -18.53 5.77
C ASN A 224 -6.48 -19.48 6.96
N PRO A 225 -7.46 -20.34 7.30
CA PRO A 225 -7.35 -21.27 8.43
C PRO A 225 -6.21 -22.28 8.29
N ASP A 226 -5.79 -22.60 7.06
CA ASP A 226 -4.70 -23.54 6.80
C ASP A 226 -3.29 -22.91 7.02
N LEU A 227 -3.20 -21.57 7.09
CA LEU A 227 -1.97 -20.82 7.46
C LEU A 227 -1.93 -20.55 8.96
N HIS A 228 -2.01 -21.59 9.80
CA HIS A 228 -1.78 -21.40 11.23
C HIS A 228 -0.30 -21.09 11.51
N GLY A 229 0.00 -19.80 11.74
CA GLY A 229 1.11 -19.39 12.60
C GLY A 229 2.49 -19.26 11.97
N GLY A 230 2.56 -18.75 10.75
CA GLY A 230 3.78 -18.20 10.20
C GLY A 230 3.42 -17.33 9.02
N GLY A 231 3.64 -16.02 9.14
CA GLY A 231 3.76 -15.15 7.98
C GLY A 231 4.77 -15.76 7.00
N HIS A 232 4.67 -15.41 5.72
CA HIS A 232 5.63 -15.90 4.72
C HIS A 232 7.05 -15.73 5.25
N ALA A 233 7.82 -16.83 5.27
CA ALA A 233 9.17 -16.92 5.80
C ALA A 233 10.22 -16.08 5.03
N GLY A 234 9.78 -15.08 4.26
CA GLY A 234 10.60 -14.19 3.44
C GLY A 234 10.63 -12.73 3.88
N HIS A 235 9.69 -12.25 4.70
CA HIS A 235 9.60 -10.83 5.06
C HIS A 235 9.41 -10.62 6.58
N GLY A 236 10.49 -10.80 7.33
CA GLY A 236 10.77 -9.95 8.49
C GLY A 236 9.91 -10.05 9.75
N GLY A 237 9.10 -11.09 9.94
CA GLY A 237 8.31 -11.24 11.17
C GLY A 237 8.14 -12.68 11.60
N ALA A 238 9.07 -13.22 12.39
CA ALA A 238 8.81 -14.42 13.18
C ALA A 238 7.97 -14.03 14.40
N SER A 239 6.69 -13.67 14.20
CA SER A 239 5.76 -13.63 15.32
C SER A 239 5.42 -15.06 15.70
N THR A 240 5.65 -15.43 16.97
CA THR A 240 5.00 -16.63 17.51
C THR A 240 3.50 -16.41 17.38
N PRO A 241 2.73 -17.33 16.76
CA PRO A 241 1.28 -17.18 16.66
C PRO A 241 0.72 -16.93 18.06
N VAL A 242 0.17 -15.73 18.26
CA VAL A 242 -0.58 -15.42 19.48
C VAL A 242 -1.85 -16.28 19.41
N PRO A 243 -2.15 -17.11 20.42
CA PRO A 243 -3.37 -17.90 20.41
C PRO A 243 -4.58 -16.98 20.28
N VAL A 244 -5.32 -17.13 19.17
CA VAL A 244 -6.55 -16.38 18.93
C VAL A 244 -7.61 -16.89 19.90
N GLY A 245 -8.20 -16.00 20.71
CA GLY A 245 -9.29 -16.36 21.63
C GLY A 245 -10.53 -16.85 20.87
N ALA A 246 -11.33 -17.73 21.46
CA ALA A 246 -12.53 -18.26 20.79
C ALA A 246 -13.54 -17.17 20.41
N ASP A 247 -13.72 -16.17 21.27
CA ASP A 247 -14.61 -15.02 21.01
C ASP A 247 -14.05 -14.15 19.87
N GLU A 248 -12.75 -13.90 19.90
CA GLU A 248 -12.03 -13.14 18.87
C GLU A 248 -12.10 -13.82 17.49
N ALA A 249 -11.92 -15.14 17.44
CA ALA A 249 -12.06 -15.94 16.22
C ALA A 249 -13.49 -15.91 15.68
N THR A 250 -14.49 -15.88 16.57
CA THR A 250 -15.91 -15.79 16.19
C THR A 250 -16.21 -14.45 15.53
N VAL A 251 -15.71 -13.35 16.10
CA VAL A 251 -15.84 -12.01 15.51
C VAL A 251 -15.12 -11.97 14.16
N ALA A 252 -13.86 -12.42 14.08
CA ALA A 252 -13.09 -12.47 12.83
C ALA A 252 -13.84 -13.23 11.71
N THR A 253 -14.32 -14.45 12.02
CA THR A 253 -15.09 -15.27 11.07
C THR A 253 -16.36 -14.56 10.59
N SER A 254 -17.05 -13.84 11.48
CA SER A 254 -18.22 -13.07 11.11
C SER A 254 -17.88 -11.92 10.14
N LEU A 255 -16.77 -11.21 10.37
CA LEU A 255 -16.34 -10.10 9.52
C LEU A 255 -15.93 -10.59 8.13
N THR A 256 -15.19 -11.71 8.04
CA THR A 256 -14.74 -12.26 6.76
C THR A 256 -15.90 -12.89 5.97
N SER A 257 -16.87 -13.50 6.64
CA SER A 257 -18.05 -14.10 5.99
C SER A 257 -19.04 -13.06 5.46
N SER A 258 -19.00 -11.83 5.97
CA SER A 258 -19.90 -10.73 5.57
C SER A 258 -19.18 -9.59 4.86
N GLY A 259 -17.89 -9.78 4.53
CA GLY A 259 -16.98 -8.75 4.04
C GLY A 259 -17.10 -8.40 2.56
N HIS A 260 -17.69 -9.28 1.77
CA HIS A 260 -17.75 -9.12 0.32
C HIS A 260 -18.59 -7.91 -0.11
N GLY A 261 -17.95 -6.97 -0.81
CA GLY A 261 -18.58 -5.93 -1.61
C GLY A 261 -18.41 -6.20 -3.11
N GLU A 262 -19.15 -5.47 -3.93
CA GLU A 262 -19.09 -5.56 -5.40
C GLU A 262 -19.15 -4.18 -6.01
N SER A 263 -18.24 -3.86 -6.94
CA SER A 263 -18.22 -2.56 -7.61
C SER A 263 -18.09 -2.70 -9.12
N ALA A 264 -18.94 -1.97 -9.83
CA ALA A 264 -18.86 -1.85 -11.28
C ALA A 264 -17.60 -1.12 -11.74
N VAL A 265 -17.10 -0.13 -10.96
CA VAL A 265 -15.91 0.65 -11.33
C VAL A 265 -14.61 -0.07 -11.01
N LEU A 266 -14.62 -0.93 -9.99
CA LEU A 266 -13.49 -1.82 -9.68
C LEU A 266 -13.61 -3.20 -10.37
N GLY A 267 -14.66 -3.43 -11.15
CA GLY A 267 -14.81 -4.58 -12.03
C GLY A 267 -15.09 -5.92 -11.34
N GLY A 268 -15.41 -5.92 -10.04
CA GLY A 268 -15.66 -7.16 -9.30
C GLY A 268 -15.71 -6.96 -7.79
N MET A 269 -15.30 -7.99 -7.06
CA MET A 269 -15.29 -8.00 -5.60
C MET A 269 -14.33 -6.94 -5.06
N THR A 270 -14.77 -6.19 -4.05
CA THR A 270 -14.02 -5.03 -3.55
C THR A 270 -13.23 -5.28 -2.27
N GLN A 271 -13.75 -6.09 -1.35
CA GLN A 271 -13.13 -6.38 -0.04
C GLN A 271 -13.45 -7.82 0.42
N HIS A 272 -12.63 -8.35 1.33
CA HIS A 272 -12.85 -9.59 2.06
C HIS A 272 -13.38 -9.37 3.48
N ILE A 273 -13.17 -8.19 4.07
CA ILE A 273 -13.45 -7.93 5.48
C ILE A 273 -14.55 -6.87 5.64
N ALA A 274 -15.56 -7.17 6.47
CA ALA A 274 -16.56 -6.20 6.89
C ALA A 274 -16.02 -5.35 8.04
N TYR A 275 -15.13 -4.41 7.74
CA TYR A 275 -14.56 -3.54 8.78
C TYR A 275 -15.66 -2.87 9.62
N PRO A 276 -15.60 -2.97 10.96
CA PRO A 276 -16.66 -2.49 11.83
C PRO A 276 -16.65 -0.97 12.01
N LEU A 277 -15.55 -0.30 11.65
CA LEU A 277 -15.39 1.14 11.80
C LEU A 277 -14.53 1.70 10.67
N HIS A 278 -14.87 2.89 10.19
CA HIS A 278 -14.08 3.64 9.21
C HIS A 278 -13.83 5.04 9.74
N LEU A 279 -12.61 5.55 9.56
CA LEU A 279 -12.12 6.74 10.24
C LEU A 279 -11.56 7.75 9.23
N ILE A 280 -11.66 9.04 9.59
CA ILE A 280 -10.85 10.09 8.96
C ILE A 280 -10.05 10.75 10.09
N ASN A 281 -8.72 10.77 9.94
CA ASN A 281 -7.79 11.27 10.96
C ASN A 281 -8.00 10.62 12.33
N GLY A 282 -8.28 9.31 12.34
CA GLY A 282 -8.45 8.52 13.56
C GLY A 282 -9.76 8.78 14.31
N ARG A 283 -10.71 9.48 13.68
CA ARG A 283 -11.99 9.87 14.29
C ARG A 283 -13.19 9.30 13.52
N PRO A 284 -14.22 8.81 14.23
CA PRO A 284 -15.43 8.29 13.61
C PRO A 284 -16.41 9.41 13.21
N PRO A 285 -17.41 9.12 12.35
CA PRO A 285 -18.41 10.08 11.90
C PRO A 285 -19.16 10.86 13.00
N ASN A 286 -19.38 10.23 14.17
CA ASN A 286 -20.11 10.82 15.29
C ASN A 286 -19.26 11.73 16.19
N ASP A 287 -17.93 11.69 16.06
CA ASP A 287 -16.97 12.56 16.76
C ASP A 287 -15.82 12.96 15.82
N PRO A 288 -16.10 13.64 14.69
CA PRO A 288 -15.07 13.89 13.70
C PRO A 288 -14.12 15.01 14.11
N ALA A 289 -12.87 14.93 13.65
CA ALA A 289 -12.03 16.12 13.54
C ALA A 289 -12.69 17.13 12.58
N VAL A 290 -12.50 18.42 12.80
CA VAL A 290 -13.03 19.49 11.94
C VAL A 290 -11.88 20.14 11.19
N VAL A 291 -11.99 20.23 9.87
CA VAL A 291 -11.09 21.02 9.03
C VAL A 291 -11.66 22.43 8.92
N GLU A 292 -10.88 23.43 9.34
CA GLU A 292 -11.29 24.83 9.32
C GLU A 292 -10.53 25.63 8.27
N ALA A 293 -11.25 26.48 7.53
CA ALA A 293 -10.65 27.38 6.54
C ALA A 293 -11.50 28.65 6.36
N ALA A 294 -10.91 29.73 5.83
CA ALA A 294 -11.66 30.95 5.57
C ALA A 294 -12.63 30.75 4.40
N ALA A 295 -13.85 31.30 4.48
CA ALA A 295 -14.74 31.32 3.31
C ALA A 295 -14.07 32.09 2.15
N GLY A 296 -14.12 31.52 0.95
CA GLY A 296 -13.51 32.04 -0.26
C GLY A 296 -12.02 31.69 -0.45
N SER A 297 -11.35 31.13 0.55
CA SER A 297 -9.95 30.68 0.39
C SER A 297 -9.87 29.40 -0.46
N ARG A 298 -8.73 29.20 -1.12
CA ARG A 298 -8.38 27.97 -1.81
C ARG A 298 -7.72 27.00 -0.84
N LEU A 299 -8.40 25.91 -0.51
CA LEU A 299 -7.88 24.88 0.39
C LEU A 299 -7.38 23.68 -0.43
N ARG A 300 -6.16 23.22 -0.15
CA ARG A 300 -5.64 21.94 -0.63
C ARG A 300 -5.95 20.83 0.36
N LEU A 301 -6.76 19.86 -0.05
CA LEU A 301 -6.99 18.65 0.75
C LEU A 301 -6.06 17.55 0.24
N ARG A 302 -5.25 17.00 1.14
CA ARG A 302 -4.31 15.91 0.90
C ARG A 302 -4.89 14.62 1.44
N ILE A 303 -5.52 13.84 0.58
CA ILE A 303 -6.28 12.64 0.94
C ILE A 303 -5.37 11.43 0.78
N ILE A 304 -5.23 10.65 1.85
CA ILE A 304 -4.39 9.46 1.93
C ILE A 304 -5.28 8.30 2.32
N ASN A 305 -5.32 7.23 1.53
CA ASN A 305 -5.96 6.00 1.97
C ASN A 305 -4.93 5.08 2.63
N ALA A 306 -4.91 5.08 3.96
CA ALA A 306 -4.07 4.23 4.80
C ALA A 306 -4.75 2.90 5.19
N GLY A 307 -5.98 2.68 4.72
CA GLY A 307 -6.74 1.46 5.02
C GLY A 307 -6.04 0.20 4.50
N ALA A 308 -6.27 -0.90 5.20
CA ALA A 308 -5.70 -2.20 4.93
C ALA A 308 -6.32 -2.89 3.71
N GLU A 309 -7.64 -2.71 3.47
CA GLU A 309 -8.32 -3.35 2.35
C GLU A 309 -9.44 -2.50 1.71
N THR A 310 -9.83 -1.37 2.31
CA THR A 310 -11.00 -0.62 1.87
C THR A 310 -10.70 0.44 0.79
N PRO A 311 -11.26 0.34 -0.42
CA PRO A 311 -11.36 1.45 -1.37
C PRO A 311 -12.47 2.42 -0.95
N TYR A 312 -12.18 3.72 -1.01
CA TYR A 312 -13.15 4.76 -0.68
C TYR A 312 -13.51 5.61 -1.88
N ARG A 313 -14.81 5.89 -2.04
CA ARG A 313 -15.31 6.99 -2.86
C ARG A 313 -15.42 8.24 -1.99
N PHE A 314 -14.63 9.26 -2.31
CA PHE A 314 -14.56 10.49 -1.53
C PHE A 314 -15.27 11.65 -2.25
N ALA A 315 -16.05 12.43 -1.50
CA ALA A 315 -16.68 13.65 -1.98
C ALA A 315 -16.93 14.65 -0.82
N ILE A 316 -17.22 15.90 -1.18
CA ILE A 316 -17.41 17.02 -0.24
C ILE A 316 -18.77 17.65 -0.54
N ALA A 317 -19.65 17.72 0.44
CA ALA A 317 -20.97 18.29 0.26
C ALA A 317 -20.88 19.74 -0.25
N GLY A 318 -21.62 20.05 -1.31
CA GLY A 318 -21.69 21.42 -1.86
C GLY A 318 -20.42 21.92 -2.54
N HIS A 319 -19.39 21.08 -2.73
CA HIS A 319 -18.15 21.47 -3.38
C HIS A 319 -17.81 20.53 -4.53
N ARG A 320 -17.33 21.12 -5.63
CA ARG A 320 -16.58 20.40 -6.65
C ARG A 320 -15.09 20.49 -6.32
N MET A 321 -14.36 19.43 -6.62
CA MET A 321 -12.93 19.31 -6.40
C MET A 321 -12.17 19.51 -7.71
N THR A 322 -11.00 20.15 -7.64
CA THR A 322 -10.02 20.13 -8.73
C THR A 322 -8.86 19.23 -8.31
N ILE A 323 -8.71 18.06 -8.89
CA ILE A 323 -7.57 17.16 -8.67
C ILE A 323 -6.33 17.81 -9.27
N VAL A 324 -5.28 17.99 -8.47
CA VAL A 324 -4.03 18.65 -8.88
C VAL A 324 -2.79 17.79 -8.76
N ALA A 325 -2.79 16.76 -7.89
CA ALA A 325 -1.74 15.77 -7.86
C ALA A 325 -2.26 14.40 -7.41
N VAL A 326 -1.55 13.34 -7.81
CA VAL A 326 -1.74 11.98 -7.30
C VAL A 326 -0.39 11.40 -6.90
N ASP A 327 -0.34 10.69 -5.78
CA ASP A 327 0.87 10.04 -5.26
C ASP A 327 2.11 10.96 -5.17
N GLY A 328 1.87 12.27 -4.97
CA GLY A 328 2.91 13.31 -4.92
C GLY A 328 3.26 13.97 -6.26
N PHE A 329 2.69 13.52 -7.38
CA PHE A 329 3.00 14.04 -8.71
C PHE A 329 1.84 14.82 -9.33
N ASP A 330 2.15 16.00 -9.86
CA ASP A 330 1.17 16.88 -10.47
C ASP A 330 0.47 16.26 -11.68
N VAL A 331 -0.84 16.45 -11.74
CA VAL A 331 -1.67 16.11 -12.90
C VAL A 331 -2.11 17.36 -13.64
N LYS A 332 -2.62 17.20 -14.86
CA LYS A 332 -3.43 18.27 -15.47
C LYS A 332 -4.66 18.48 -14.58
N PRO A 333 -4.93 19.71 -14.10
CA PRO A 333 -6.07 19.98 -13.23
C PRO A 333 -7.36 19.40 -13.81
N THR A 334 -7.98 18.49 -13.06
CA THR A 334 -9.17 17.76 -13.51
C THR A 334 -10.28 17.92 -12.47
N GLU A 335 -11.43 18.38 -12.92
CA GLU A 335 -12.57 18.62 -12.06
C GLU A 335 -13.32 17.33 -11.75
N ALA A 336 -13.79 17.17 -10.51
CA ALA A 336 -14.52 16.00 -10.05
C ALA A 336 -15.55 16.37 -8.98
N ASP A 337 -16.71 15.72 -8.98
CA ASP A 337 -17.60 15.72 -7.81
C ASP A 337 -17.19 14.63 -6.80
N ALA A 338 -16.66 13.51 -7.30
CA ALA A 338 -16.17 12.40 -6.50
C ALA A 338 -14.88 11.80 -7.09
N ILE A 339 -14.07 11.21 -6.22
CA ILE A 339 -12.87 10.45 -6.60
C ILE A 339 -12.92 9.06 -5.96
N LEU A 340 -12.24 8.09 -6.58
CA LEU A 340 -12.01 6.77 -6.01
C LEU A 340 -10.56 6.65 -5.54
N VAL A 341 -10.36 6.37 -4.26
CA VAL A 341 -9.05 6.27 -3.63
C VAL A 341 -8.81 4.83 -3.18
N GLY A 342 -7.97 4.09 -3.90
CA GLY A 342 -7.53 2.75 -3.50
C GLY A 342 -6.53 2.79 -2.34
N MET A 343 -6.29 1.67 -1.65
CA MET A 343 -5.28 1.61 -0.58
C MET A 343 -3.93 2.13 -1.09
N ALA A 344 -3.20 2.83 -0.23
CA ALA A 344 -1.93 3.50 -0.49
C ALA A 344 -1.94 4.68 -1.49
N GLN A 345 -3.04 4.90 -2.22
CA GLN A 345 -3.12 6.03 -3.14
C GLN A 345 -3.30 7.34 -2.38
N ARG A 346 -2.77 8.41 -2.96
CA ARG A 346 -2.95 9.77 -2.46
C ARG A 346 -3.51 10.66 -3.55
N TYR A 347 -4.43 11.53 -3.16
CA TYR A 347 -5.00 12.56 -4.02
C TYR A 347 -4.87 13.91 -3.35
N ASP A 348 -4.35 14.87 -4.09
CA ASP A 348 -4.39 16.27 -3.68
C ASP A 348 -5.42 17.00 -4.52
N VAL A 349 -6.41 17.57 -3.86
CA VAL A 349 -7.49 18.32 -4.50
C VAL A 349 -7.54 19.74 -3.99
N LEU A 350 -7.89 20.68 -4.87
CA LEU A 350 -8.20 22.05 -4.51
C LEU A 350 -9.71 22.26 -4.46
N ILE A 351 -10.15 23.02 -3.47
CA ILE A 351 -11.52 23.55 -3.39
C ILE A 351 -11.48 25.04 -3.09
N THR A 352 -12.51 25.76 -3.52
CA THR A 352 -12.81 27.09 -2.98
C THR A 352 -13.83 26.93 -1.86
N VAL A 353 -13.45 27.31 -0.64
CA VAL A 353 -14.26 27.03 0.55
C VAL A 353 -15.52 27.89 0.54
N ALA A 354 -16.70 27.26 0.48
CA ALA A 354 -17.98 27.96 0.62
C ALA A 354 -18.25 28.28 2.10
N SER A 355 -18.87 29.44 2.37
CA SER A 355 -19.36 29.77 3.71
C SER A 355 -20.39 28.74 4.16
N GLY A 356 -20.19 28.15 5.34
CA GLY A 356 -21.03 27.10 5.90
C GLY A 356 -20.24 25.97 6.53
N THR A 357 -20.95 24.91 6.87
CA THR A 357 -20.38 23.70 7.44
C THR A 357 -20.82 22.51 6.61
N TRP A 358 -19.85 21.76 6.09
CA TRP A 358 -20.01 20.84 4.97
C TRP A 358 -19.41 19.48 5.33
N PRO A 359 -20.20 18.40 5.29
CA PRO A 359 -19.66 17.06 5.46
C PRO A 359 -18.71 16.67 4.31
N MET A 360 -17.61 16.03 4.67
CA MET A 360 -16.74 15.31 3.74
C MET A 360 -16.91 13.83 4.01
N VAL A 361 -17.24 13.06 2.97
CA VAL A 361 -17.60 11.64 3.11
C VAL A 361 -16.66 10.78 2.27
N ALA A 362 -16.09 9.77 2.90
CA ALA A 362 -15.41 8.64 2.28
C ALA A 362 -16.33 7.42 2.38
N ALA A 363 -17.17 7.20 1.38
CA ALA A 363 -18.05 6.04 1.32
C ALA A 363 -17.26 4.80 0.90
N VAL A 364 -17.53 3.66 1.54
CA VAL A 364 -16.92 2.39 1.14
C VAL A 364 -17.42 2.02 -0.26
N GLU A 365 -16.50 1.80 -1.20
CA GLU A 365 -16.89 1.42 -2.56
C GLU A 365 -17.38 -0.04 -2.57
N GLY A 366 -18.55 -0.28 -3.15
CA GLY A 366 -19.12 -1.61 -3.36
C GLY A 366 -19.91 -2.23 -2.21
N ARG A 367 -20.03 -1.56 -1.05
CA ARG A 367 -20.85 -2.00 0.09
C ARG A 367 -21.23 -0.86 1.04
N PRO A 368 -22.24 -1.02 1.92
CA PRO A 368 -22.50 -0.05 2.98
C PRO A 368 -21.31 0.09 3.94
N GLY A 369 -21.03 1.34 4.32
CA GLY A 369 -19.95 1.75 5.21
C GLY A 369 -19.44 3.13 4.80
N TYR A 370 -18.96 3.93 5.75
CA TYR A 370 -18.37 5.24 5.44
C TYR A 370 -17.54 5.76 6.61
N ALA A 371 -16.55 6.57 6.28
CA ALA A 371 -15.95 7.53 7.19
C ALA A 371 -16.42 8.94 6.80
N SER A 372 -16.45 9.87 7.77
CA SER A 372 -16.74 11.27 7.46
C SER A 372 -16.06 12.23 8.43
N THR A 373 -15.77 13.41 7.93
CA THR A 373 -15.28 14.57 8.68
C THR A 373 -16.06 15.81 8.24
N VAL A 374 -15.72 16.97 8.77
CA VAL A 374 -16.44 18.23 8.54
C VAL A 374 -15.47 19.30 8.07
N LEU A 375 -15.77 19.92 6.94
CA LEU A 375 -15.21 21.20 6.54
C LEU A 375 -16.08 22.32 7.13
N ARG A 376 -15.49 23.22 7.92
CA ARG A 376 -16.19 24.37 8.50
C ARG A 376 -15.49 25.66 8.06
N SER A 377 -16.25 26.58 7.48
CA SER A 377 -15.73 27.93 7.27
C SER A 377 -15.65 28.69 8.59
N LEU A 378 -14.65 29.55 8.77
CA LEU A 378 -14.43 30.28 10.04
C LEU A 378 -15.59 31.20 10.46
N ASP A 379 -16.49 31.55 9.54
CA ASP A 379 -17.70 32.35 9.77
C ASP A 379 -18.96 31.52 10.08
N ALA A 380 -18.86 30.18 10.06
CA ALA A 380 -19.99 29.27 10.24
C ALA A 380 -20.09 28.67 11.65
N ALA A 381 -21.32 28.36 12.06
CA ALA A 381 -21.59 27.60 13.27
C ALA A 381 -21.27 26.10 13.06
N PRO A 382 -20.87 25.36 14.12
CA PRO A 382 -20.73 23.91 14.04
C PRO A 382 -22.04 23.22 13.61
N LEU A 383 -21.95 22.05 12.98
CA LEU A 383 -23.11 21.19 12.74
C LEU A 383 -23.72 20.74 14.08
N SER A 384 -25.04 20.71 14.15
CA SER A 384 -25.75 20.14 15.31
C SER A 384 -25.62 18.62 15.39
N ASN A 385 -25.50 17.96 14.24
CA ASN A 385 -25.18 16.54 14.13
C ASN A 385 -24.08 16.37 13.06
N PRO A 386 -22.84 16.01 13.44
CA PRO A 386 -21.76 15.83 12.49
C PRO A 386 -21.88 14.53 11.67
N ASP A 387 -22.59 13.52 12.18
CA ASP A 387 -22.80 12.26 11.46
C ASP A 387 -23.96 12.41 10.47
N VAL A 388 -23.62 12.49 9.18
CA VAL A 388 -24.58 12.67 8.09
C VAL A 388 -25.03 11.37 7.42
N GLY A 389 -24.73 10.20 8.02
CA GLY A 389 -25.20 8.93 7.49
C GLY A 389 -24.51 8.48 6.19
N GLY A 390 -23.34 9.03 5.87
CA GLY A 390 -22.53 8.61 4.73
C GLY A 390 -23.10 8.89 3.35
N SER A 391 -24.17 9.69 3.25
CA SER A 391 -24.86 9.95 1.99
C SER A 391 -24.91 11.43 1.69
N ILE A 392 -24.14 11.84 0.68
CA ILE A 392 -24.19 13.17 0.07
C ILE A 392 -24.41 13.05 -1.44
N PRO A 393 -25.12 13.99 -2.09
CA PRO A 393 -25.43 13.89 -3.51
C PRO A 393 -24.19 13.75 -4.41
N GLU A 394 -23.08 14.39 -4.05
CA GLU A 394 -21.84 14.44 -4.82
C GLU A 394 -21.23 13.05 -5.08
N LEU A 395 -21.40 12.09 -4.16
CA LEU A 395 -20.92 10.71 -4.32
C LEU A 395 -21.51 9.98 -5.55
N GLY A 396 -22.68 10.42 -6.01
CA GLY A 396 -23.40 9.85 -7.17
C GLY A 396 -23.26 10.67 -8.46
N ARG A 397 -22.44 11.72 -8.48
CA ARG A 397 -22.25 12.61 -9.65
C ARG A 397 -21.00 12.22 -10.45
N GLU A 398 -20.26 13.20 -10.97
CA GLU A 398 -19.07 12.98 -11.80
C GLU A 398 -17.93 12.36 -10.97
N LEU A 399 -17.79 11.05 -11.11
CA LEU A 399 -16.67 10.28 -10.58
C LEU A 399 -15.51 10.33 -11.58
N VAL A 400 -14.35 10.79 -11.13
CA VAL A 400 -13.10 10.72 -11.89
C VAL A 400 -12.28 9.53 -11.42
N LEU A 401 -11.93 8.65 -12.36
CA LEU A 401 -11.04 7.53 -12.11
C LEU A 401 -9.60 7.90 -12.48
N GLU A 402 -8.64 7.15 -11.94
CA GLU A 402 -7.23 7.31 -12.29
C GLU A 402 -6.95 7.18 -13.80
N SER A 403 -7.76 6.41 -14.53
CA SER A 403 -7.64 6.26 -15.99
C SER A 403 -7.99 7.52 -16.77
N ASP A 404 -8.71 8.47 -16.15
CA ASP A 404 -9.12 9.73 -16.75
C ASP A 404 -8.07 10.84 -16.53
N LEU A 405 -7.16 10.65 -15.58
CA LEU A 405 -6.12 11.62 -15.25
C LEU A 405 -4.96 11.59 -16.23
N ARG A 406 -4.29 12.73 -16.40
CA ARG A 406 -3.11 12.87 -17.25
C ARG A 406 -2.01 13.61 -16.50
N PRO A 407 -0.73 13.24 -16.66
CA PRO A 407 0.37 13.88 -15.94
C PRO A 407 0.53 15.34 -16.39
N ALA A 408 0.98 16.19 -15.46
CA ALA A 408 1.54 17.48 -15.84
C ALA A 408 2.85 17.26 -16.62
N ALA A 409 3.17 18.17 -17.55
CA ALA A 409 4.33 17.98 -18.44
C ALA A 409 5.66 17.84 -17.68
N LYS A 410 5.80 18.49 -16.52
CA LYS A 410 7.02 18.49 -15.71
C LYS A 410 7.32 17.16 -15.00
N VAL A 411 6.33 16.28 -14.85
CA VAL A 411 6.48 14.98 -14.16
C VAL A 411 6.46 13.79 -15.12
N MET A 412 6.30 14.05 -16.42
CA MET A 412 6.34 13.00 -17.43
C MET A 412 7.75 12.41 -17.53
N LEU A 413 7.82 11.08 -17.65
CA LEU A 413 9.06 10.43 -18.08
C LEU A 413 9.39 10.82 -19.52
N ASP A 414 10.69 10.86 -19.82
CA ASP A 414 11.16 11.00 -21.19
C ASP A 414 10.66 9.83 -22.05
N SER A 415 10.36 10.14 -23.32
CA SER A 415 9.93 9.14 -24.28
C SER A 415 11.11 8.23 -24.63
N LYS A 416 11.03 6.98 -24.19
CA LYS A 416 12.04 5.94 -24.37
C LYS A 416 11.35 4.59 -24.49
N SER A 417 11.82 3.70 -25.38
CA SER A 417 11.34 2.32 -25.43
C SER A 417 11.86 1.53 -24.23
N PRO A 418 11.11 0.55 -23.70
CA PRO A 418 11.61 -0.30 -22.63
C PRO A 418 12.82 -1.11 -23.09
N ASP A 419 13.87 -1.07 -22.28
CA ASP A 419 15.04 -1.94 -22.41
C ASP A 419 14.68 -3.36 -21.94
N ARG A 420 13.75 -3.47 -20.97
CA ARG A 420 13.16 -4.73 -20.48
C ARG A 420 11.65 -4.62 -20.37
N ASP A 421 10.96 -5.67 -20.80
CA ASP A 421 9.49 -5.77 -20.79
C ASP A 421 9.09 -7.09 -20.11
N TYR A 422 8.57 -6.98 -18.90
CA TYR A 422 8.23 -8.10 -18.02
C TYR A 422 6.74 -8.36 -17.99
N GLN A 423 6.37 -9.63 -17.91
CA GLN A 423 4.98 -10.07 -17.80
C GLN A 423 4.74 -10.75 -16.46
N VAL A 424 3.85 -10.17 -15.65
CA VAL A 424 3.47 -10.66 -14.33
C VAL A 424 1.97 -10.95 -14.33
N GLU A 425 1.58 -12.08 -13.76
CA GLU A 425 0.18 -12.44 -13.53
C GLU A 425 -0.18 -12.26 -12.06
N LEU A 426 -1.32 -11.63 -11.78
CA LEU A 426 -1.89 -11.52 -10.43
C LEU A 426 -2.98 -12.58 -10.30
N LEU A 427 -2.87 -13.45 -9.29
CA LEU A 427 -3.82 -14.55 -9.13
C LEU A 427 -4.12 -14.89 -7.68
N GLN A 428 -5.26 -15.55 -7.48
CA GLN A 428 -5.57 -16.33 -6.30
C GLN A 428 -5.28 -17.81 -6.59
N ALA A 429 -4.47 -18.45 -5.75
CA ALA A 429 -4.07 -19.84 -5.96
C ALA A 429 -5.16 -20.81 -5.45
N GLY A 430 -5.97 -21.31 -6.38
CA GLY A 430 -7.03 -22.28 -6.09
C GLY A 430 -8.20 -21.66 -5.33
N ASP A 431 -8.80 -22.42 -4.42
CA ASP A 431 -9.89 -21.99 -3.53
C ASP A 431 -9.37 -21.47 -2.17
N ARG A 432 -8.05 -21.39 -2.00
CA ARG A 432 -7.40 -20.92 -0.77
C ARG A 432 -7.20 -19.41 -0.80
N TYR A 433 -7.08 -18.81 0.38
CA TYR A 433 -6.70 -17.40 0.53
C TYR A 433 -5.18 -17.22 0.36
N VAL A 434 -4.68 -17.62 -0.81
CA VAL A 434 -3.28 -17.49 -1.19
C VAL A 434 -3.24 -16.59 -2.41
N TRP A 435 -2.62 -15.44 -2.24
CA TRP A 435 -2.51 -14.40 -3.26
C TRP A 435 -1.07 -14.36 -3.74
N ALA A 436 -0.86 -14.32 -5.05
CA ALA A 436 0.47 -14.46 -5.61
C ALA A 436 0.67 -13.63 -6.88
N MET A 437 1.93 -13.26 -7.09
CA MET A 437 2.43 -12.90 -8.40
C MET A 437 3.02 -14.14 -9.07
N ALA A 438 2.63 -14.38 -10.32
CA ALA A 438 3.04 -15.53 -11.11
C ALA A 438 3.41 -15.10 -12.54
N GLY A 439 3.60 -16.07 -13.41
CA GLY A 439 4.09 -15.85 -14.78
C GLY A 439 5.59 -16.09 -14.90
N ALA A 440 6.09 -15.96 -16.13
CA ALA A 440 7.48 -16.31 -16.46
C ALA A 440 8.52 -15.39 -15.78
N ASP A 441 8.10 -14.16 -15.46
CA ASP A 441 9.01 -13.09 -15.02
C ASP A 441 8.83 -12.67 -13.55
N ALA A 442 7.77 -13.09 -12.85
CA ALA A 442 7.50 -12.66 -11.47
C ALA A 442 8.67 -12.89 -10.50
N GLY A 443 9.46 -13.97 -10.70
CA GLY A 443 10.66 -14.26 -9.92
C GLY A 443 11.98 -13.76 -10.54
N LYS A 444 11.92 -12.91 -11.58
CA LYS A 444 13.06 -12.50 -12.41
C LYS A 444 13.02 -11.01 -12.80
N LEU A 445 12.42 -10.17 -11.95
CA LEU A 445 12.37 -8.72 -12.16
C LEU A 445 13.75 -8.11 -11.85
N VAL A 446 14.69 -8.29 -12.78
CA VAL A 446 16.08 -7.85 -12.66
C VAL A 446 16.40 -6.70 -13.61
N MET A 447 17.19 -5.72 -13.17
CA MET A 447 17.49 -4.54 -13.98
C MET A 447 18.92 -4.05 -13.80
N LYS A 448 19.44 -3.34 -14.80
CA LYS A 448 20.67 -2.57 -14.70
C LYS A 448 20.33 -1.10 -14.54
N HIS A 449 21.21 -0.38 -13.86
CA HIS A 449 21.08 1.05 -13.71
C HIS A 449 21.00 1.76 -15.08
N GLY A 450 20.00 2.64 -15.24
CA GLY A 450 19.72 3.40 -16.46
C GLY A 450 18.79 2.73 -17.48
N GLU A 451 18.37 1.48 -17.25
CA GLU A 451 17.39 0.81 -18.11
C GLU A 451 15.97 1.37 -17.91
N ARG A 452 15.18 1.45 -18.99
CA ARG A 452 13.72 1.65 -18.92
C ARG A 452 13.07 0.29 -18.74
N ILE A 453 12.37 0.12 -17.64
CA ILE A 453 11.67 -1.13 -17.30
C ILE A 453 10.19 -0.94 -17.56
N ARG A 454 9.58 -1.90 -18.25
CA ARG A 454 8.13 -2.07 -18.31
C ARG A 454 7.74 -3.35 -17.56
N ILE A 455 6.71 -3.25 -16.72
CA ILE A 455 6.05 -4.42 -16.10
C ILE A 455 4.59 -4.38 -16.50
N THR A 456 4.14 -5.38 -17.25
CA THR A 456 2.74 -5.58 -17.59
C THR A 456 2.14 -6.58 -16.63
N MET A 457 1.15 -6.13 -15.85
CA MET A 457 0.43 -6.94 -14.87
C MET A 457 -0.88 -7.40 -15.49
N THR A 458 -1.10 -8.70 -15.60
CA THR A 458 -2.37 -9.29 -16.02
C THR A 458 -3.09 -9.84 -14.81
N ASN A 459 -4.26 -9.31 -14.50
CA ASN A 459 -5.02 -9.74 -13.35
C ASN A 459 -5.98 -10.88 -13.72
N ASN A 460 -5.60 -12.09 -13.32
CA ASN A 460 -6.36 -13.31 -13.54
C ASN A 460 -7.28 -13.67 -12.36
N SER A 461 -7.36 -12.83 -11.33
CA SER A 461 -8.30 -13.01 -10.22
C SER A 461 -9.63 -12.28 -10.45
N THR A 462 -10.57 -12.47 -9.52
CA THR A 462 -11.88 -11.80 -9.51
C THR A 462 -11.89 -10.48 -8.75
N MET A 463 -10.73 -10.04 -8.24
CA MET A 463 -10.57 -8.85 -7.42
C MET A 463 -9.53 -7.92 -8.01
N TRP A 464 -9.78 -6.62 -7.86
CA TRP A 464 -8.81 -5.58 -8.19
C TRP A 464 -7.63 -5.60 -7.20
N HIS A 465 -6.48 -5.07 -7.60
CA HIS A 465 -5.28 -4.96 -6.75
C HIS A 465 -4.62 -3.60 -6.89
N PRO A 466 -4.41 -2.82 -5.81
CA PRO A 466 -3.56 -1.65 -5.84
C PRO A 466 -2.09 -2.09 -5.81
N MET A 467 -1.41 -2.04 -6.95
CA MET A 467 -0.04 -2.48 -7.13
C MET A 467 0.93 -1.34 -6.87
N HIS A 468 1.81 -1.52 -5.87
CA HIS A 468 2.79 -0.55 -5.40
C HIS A 468 4.23 -1.01 -5.70
N THR A 469 5.11 -0.07 -6.03
CA THR A 469 6.56 -0.31 -6.09
C THR A 469 7.33 0.63 -5.18
N HIS A 470 8.28 0.07 -4.45
CA HIS A 470 9.22 0.83 -3.64
C HIS A 470 10.33 1.45 -4.51
N GLY A 471 10.99 2.48 -3.97
CA GLY A 471 12.21 3.09 -4.51
C GLY A 471 12.06 3.82 -5.85
N HIS A 472 10.93 3.67 -6.53
CA HIS A 472 10.65 4.22 -7.85
C HIS A 472 9.25 4.80 -7.89
N THR A 473 9.07 5.73 -8.80
CA THR A 473 7.75 6.09 -9.29
C THR A 473 7.67 5.69 -10.76
N PHE A 474 6.49 5.42 -11.26
CA PHE A 474 6.26 4.91 -12.61
C PHE A 474 5.25 5.75 -13.37
N ALA A 475 5.37 5.73 -14.69
CA ALA A 475 4.37 6.17 -15.63
C ALA A 475 3.41 5.01 -15.95
N VAL A 476 2.11 5.28 -16.11
CA VAL A 476 1.14 4.32 -16.64
C VAL A 476 0.86 4.66 -18.10
N PRO A 477 1.38 3.90 -19.08
CA PRO A 477 1.28 4.25 -20.51
C PRO A 477 -0.16 4.43 -20.99
N ASP A 478 -1.07 3.53 -20.58
CA ASP A 478 -2.49 3.57 -20.96
C ASP A 478 -3.20 4.83 -20.44
N TYR A 479 -2.68 5.44 -19.38
CA TYR A 479 -3.20 6.68 -18.79
C TYR A 479 -2.38 7.90 -19.25
N GLY A 480 -1.79 7.82 -20.45
CA GLY A 480 -0.99 8.89 -21.04
C GLY A 480 0.32 9.18 -20.29
N GLY A 481 0.84 8.18 -19.57
CA GLY A 481 2.07 8.30 -18.78
C GLY A 481 1.85 8.89 -17.38
N LEU A 482 0.65 8.77 -16.81
CA LEU A 482 0.34 9.24 -15.44
C LEU A 482 1.42 8.77 -14.45
N ARG A 483 2.06 9.72 -13.76
CA ARG A 483 3.17 9.49 -12.84
C ARG A 483 2.64 9.22 -11.43
N ARG A 484 3.08 8.13 -10.80
CA ARG A 484 2.56 7.63 -9.51
C ARG A 484 3.42 6.50 -8.93
N ASP A 485 3.06 5.95 -7.77
CA ASP A 485 3.74 4.76 -7.19
C ASP A 485 2.81 3.61 -6.82
N THR A 486 1.49 3.81 -6.84
CA THR A 486 0.51 2.74 -6.56
C THR A 486 -0.60 2.81 -7.58
N VAL A 487 -0.94 1.74 -8.31
CA VAL A 487 -1.97 1.73 -9.39
C VAL A 487 -2.94 0.57 -9.29
N ASN A 488 -4.23 0.78 -9.61
CA ASN A 488 -5.23 -0.28 -9.53
C ASN A 488 -5.22 -1.14 -10.80
N VAL A 489 -5.07 -2.46 -10.64
CA VAL A 489 -5.19 -3.43 -11.74
C VAL A 489 -6.52 -4.16 -11.59
N LEU A 490 -7.46 -3.90 -12.51
CA LEU A 490 -8.83 -4.42 -12.46
C LEU A 490 -8.91 -5.91 -12.83
N PRO A 491 -9.94 -6.65 -12.36
CA PRO A 491 -10.14 -8.05 -12.73
C PRO A 491 -10.23 -8.26 -14.24
N GLY A 492 -9.52 -9.26 -14.75
CA GLY A 492 -9.58 -9.66 -16.17
C GLY A 492 -8.94 -8.66 -17.14
N THR A 493 -8.18 -7.68 -16.65
CA THR A 493 -7.46 -6.71 -17.49
C THR A 493 -5.95 -6.88 -17.36
N SER A 494 -5.23 -6.25 -18.30
CA SER A 494 -3.78 -6.07 -18.21
C SER A 494 -3.47 -4.58 -18.15
N LEU A 495 -2.53 -4.18 -17.28
CA LEU A 495 -2.07 -2.81 -17.16
C LEU A 495 -0.55 -2.77 -17.06
N ALA A 496 0.08 -1.88 -17.82
CA ALA A 496 1.53 -1.70 -17.80
C ALA A 496 1.94 -0.51 -16.93
N ILE A 497 3.08 -0.65 -16.25
CA ILE A 497 3.81 0.45 -15.63
C ILE A 497 5.21 0.55 -16.23
N GLU A 498 5.74 1.76 -16.29
CA GLU A 498 7.09 2.06 -16.79
C GLU A 498 7.87 2.95 -15.84
N PHE A 499 9.11 2.59 -15.53
CA PHE A 499 10.02 3.43 -14.74
C PHE A 499 11.45 3.32 -15.25
N ASP A 500 12.23 4.35 -14.99
CA ASP A 500 13.67 4.32 -15.22
C ASP A 500 14.36 3.72 -13.98
N ALA A 501 15.23 2.74 -14.20
CA ALA A 501 15.98 2.07 -13.16
C ALA A 501 17.15 2.97 -12.71
N ASP A 502 16.84 4.06 -11.99
CA ASP A 502 17.80 5.08 -11.55
C ASP A 502 18.14 5.03 -10.06
N ASN A 503 17.50 4.13 -9.29
CA ASN A 503 17.68 4.00 -7.85
C ASN A 503 18.15 2.58 -7.49
N PRO A 504 19.48 2.30 -7.51
CA PRO A 504 20.00 0.95 -7.31
C PRO A 504 19.62 0.37 -5.95
N GLY A 505 19.42 -0.94 -5.90
CA GLY A 505 19.09 -1.68 -4.67
C GLY A 505 18.17 -2.88 -4.92
N GLU A 506 17.55 -3.37 -3.85
CA GLU A 506 16.49 -4.39 -3.90
C GLU A 506 15.19 -3.79 -3.34
N TRP A 507 14.15 -3.69 -4.18
CA TRP A 507 12.93 -2.96 -3.87
C TRP A 507 11.71 -3.87 -3.93
N MET A 508 10.80 -3.74 -2.98
CA MET A 508 9.55 -4.50 -3.03
C MET A 508 8.61 -3.99 -4.12
N PHE A 509 7.88 -4.92 -4.72
CA PHE A 509 6.77 -4.70 -5.63
C PHE A 509 5.61 -5.59 -5.19
N HIS A 510 4.52 -5.01 -4.67
CA HIS A 510 3.48 -5.78 -3.99
C HIS A 510 2.09 -5.19 -4.16
N CYS A 511 1.07 -6.00 -3.86
CA CYS A 511 -0.29 -5.50 -3.70
C CYS A 511 -0.42 -4.78 -2.36
N HIS A 512 -1.10 -3.64 -2.33
CA HIS A 512 -1.31 -2.84 -1.13
C HIS A 512 -2.65 -3.12 -0.43
N ASN A 513 -3.33 -4.21 -0.81
CA ASN A 513 -4.23 -4.89 0.12
C ASN A 513 -3.35 -5.63 1.14
N ALA A 514 -3.39 -5.21 2.41
CA ALA A 514 -2.51 -5.72 3.46
C ALA A 514 -2.61 -7.25 3.62
N TYR A 515 -3.81 -7.81 3.44
CA TYR A 515 -4.05 -9.25 3.54
C TYR A 515 -3.60 -10.00 2.29
N HIS A 516 -3.65 -9.38 1.10
CA HIS A 516 -3.06 -9.99 -0.10
C HIS A 516 -1.54 -9.99 -0.03
N PHE A 517 -0.94 -8.90 0.47
CA PHE A 517 0.49 -8.80 0.72
C PHE A 517 0.95 -9.89 1.69
N GLU A 518 0.33 -9.97 2.86
CA GLU A 518 0.65 -10.96 3.89
C GLU A 518 0.35 -12.39 3.42
N ALA A 519 -0.61 -12.59 2.51
CA ALA A 519 -0.88 -13.88 1.88
C ALA A 519 0.08 -14.23 0.73
N GLY A 520 0.97 -13.33 0.30
CA GLY A 520 2.09 -13.60 -0.61
C GLY A 520 2.11 -12.86 -1.95
N MET A 521 1.25 -11.85 -2.16
CA MET A 521 1.24 -11.09 -3.43
C MET A 521 2.35 -10.03 -3.46
N THR A 522 3.57 -10.52 -3.53
CA THR A 522 4.81 -9.74 -3.50
C THR A 522 5.83 -10.30 -4.50
N ALA A 523 6.69 -9.42 -4.99
CA ALA A 523 7.90 -9.71 -5.74
C ALA A 523 8.96 -8.66 -5.39
N ASN A 524 10.21 -8.91 -5.79
CA ASN A 524 11.30 -7.94 -5.62
C ASN A 524 11.85 -7.50 -6.97
N LEU A 525 12.07 -6.20 -7.11
CA LEU A 525 12.84 -5.57 -8.16
C LEU A 525 14.32 -5.57 -7.74
N MET A 526 15.16 -6.26 -8.49
CA MET A 526 16.56 -6.49 -8.11
C MET A 526 17.52 -5.86 -9.12
N TYR A 527 18.41 -5.01 -8.65
CA TYR A 527 19.48 -4.48 -9.51
C TYR A 527 20.64 -5.46 -9.65
N VAL A 528 21.24 -5.50 -10.85
CA VAL A 528 22.43 -6.31 -11.17
C VAL A 528 23.50 -5.47 -11.88
N ARG A 529 24.78 -5.87 -11.75
CA ARG A 529 25.92 -5.22 -12.43
C ARG A 529 26.02 -5.59 -13.92
#